data_AF-F9ZIU8-F1
#
_entry.id   AF-F9ZIU8-F1
#
_cell.length_a   1.000
_cell.length_b   1.000
_cell.length_c   1.000
_cell.angle_alpha   90.00
_cell.angle_beta   90.00
_cell.angle_gamma   90.00
#
_symmetry.space_group_name_H-M   'P 1'
#
loop_
_entity.id
_entity.type
_entity.pdbx_description
1 polymer ?
#
loop_
_entity_poly.entity_id
_entity_poly.type
_entity_poly.pdbx_seq_one_letter_code
_entity_poly.pdbx_strand_id
1 'polypeptide(L)'
;MPKYQLIIMRHAKSDWSEDNRSDFDRPLTSRGIKATRQMGKWLKQWLKHEQYPIDRIICSPALRAKQTCHLVVNALNMPENIVNFEPEIYGASCNDLIALIEQYSKGVHSLLIIGHNPGLDQLLCHLSQNPPPVNDCAKLLTTAAVAILDYGSSVISANAHEAQLRHLIRPREL
;
A
#
# COMPACT_ATOMS: atom_id res chain seq x y z
N MET A 1 16.08 5.61 18.83
CA MET A 1 14.79 6.33 18.79
C MET A 1 13.82 5.53 17.95
N PRO A 2 12.51 5.51 18.25
CA PRO A 2 11.53 4.87 17.39
C PRO A 2 11.59 5.52 16.00
N LYS A 3 11.46 4.71 14.96
CA LYS A 3 11.35 5.19 13.58
C LYS A 3 9.88 5.07 13.16
N TYR A 4 9.44 5.95 12.24
CA TYR A 4 8.09 5.90 11.66
C TYR A 4 8.08 5.73 10.14
N GLN A 5 7.18 4.88 9.61
CA GLN A 5 7.07 4.63 8.17
C GLN A 5 5.63 4.44 7.71
N LEU A 6 5.36 4.86 6.47
CA LEU A 6 4.16 4.57 5.73
C LEU A 6 4.51 3.71 4.52
N ILE A 7 3.85 2.56 4.39
CA ILE A 7 3.96 1.69 3.22
C ILE A 7 2.69 1.85 2.39
N ILE A 8 2.84 2.14 1.10
CA ILE A 8 1.74 2.24 0.16
C ILE A 8 1.83 1.07 -0.82
N MET A 9 0.76 0.29 -0.93
CA MET A 9 0.68 -0.79 -1.90
C MET A 9 -0.58 -0.68 -2.76
N ARG A 10 -0.41 -0.69 -4.07
CA ARG A 10 -1.55 -0.84 -4.97
C ARG A 10 -1.96 -2.31 -5.06
N HIS A 11 -3.26 -2.58 -5.09
CA HIS A 11 -3.76 -3.93 -5.34
C HIS A 11 -3.13 -4.58 -6.61
N ALA A 12 -3.05 -5.91 -6.61
CA ALA A 12 -2.48 -6.65 -7.73
C ALA A 12 -3.42 -6.74 -8.94
N LYS A 13 -2.90 -7.29 -10.04
CA LYS A 13 -3.63 -7.35 -11.31
C LYS A 13 -4.91 -8.19 -11.17
N SER A 14 -6.05 -7.54 -11.40
CA SER A 14 -7.39 -8.12 -11.34
C SER A 14 -7.90 -8.59 -12.70
N ASP A 15 -8.82 -9.55 -12.68
CA ASP A 15 -9.32 -10.26 -13.86
C ASP A 15 -10.71 -9.79 -14.27
N TRP A 16 -10.89 -9.37 -15.52
CA TRP A 16 -12.19 -8.99 -16.06
C TRP A 16 -12.89 -10.16 -16.80
N SER A 17 -12.24 -11.33 -16.90
CA SER A 17 -12.62 -12.37 -17.87
C SER A 17 -13.78 -13.28 -17.47
N GLU A 18 -14.33 -13.17 -16.25
CA GLU A 18 -15.44 -14.04 -15.81
C GLU A 18 -16.67 -13.25 -15.34
N ASP A 19 -17.73 -13.32 -16.17
CA ASP A 19 -19.18 -13.18 -15.89
C ASP A 19 -19.64 -12.05 -14.96
N ASN A 20 -20.40 -11.08 -15.51
CA ASN A 20 -21.39 -10.21 -14.85
C ASN A 20 -21.08 -9.64 -13.44
N ARG A 21 -19.84 -9.72 -12.98
CA ARG A 21 -19.41 -9.28 -11.66
C ARG A 21 -19.25 -7.76 -11.65
N SER A 22 -19.66 -7.15 -10.54
CA SER A 22 -19.42 -5.74 -10.30
C SER A 22 -17.91 -5.44 -10.30
N ASP A 23 -17.50 -4.19 -10.53
CA ASP A 23 -16.08 -3.81 -10.40
C ASP A 23 -15.53 -4.20 -9.01
N PHE A 24 -16.35 -4.03 -7.98
CA PHE A 24 -16.00 -4.30 -6.59
C PHE A 24 -15.65 -5.77 -6.34
N ASP A 25 -16.39 -6.69 -6.97
CA ASP A 25 -16.24 -8.15 -6.82
C ASP A 25 -15.24 -8.76 -7.80
N ARG A 26 -14.47 -7.92 -8.51
CA ARG A 26 -13.48 -8.39 -9.47
C ARG A 26 -12.30 -9.09 -8.78
N PRO A 27 -12.02 -10.38 -9.05
CA PRO A 27 -10.94 -11.12 -8.40
C PRO A 27 -9.56 -10.77 -8.96
N LEU A 28 -8.50 -11.24 -8.30
CA LEU A 28 -7.15 -11.24 -8.84
C LEU A 28 -6.99 -12.26 -9.99
N THR A 29 -6.19 -11.89 -11.00
CA THR A 29 -5.69 -12.85 -12.00
C THR A 29 -4.65 -13.77 -11.38
N SER A 30 -4.40 -14.93 -12.00
CA SER A 30 -3.27 -15.81 -11.69
C SER A 30 -1.91 -15.07 -11.70
N ARG A 31 -1.74 -14.12 -12.63
CA ARG A 31 -0.53 -13.26 -12.68
C ARG A 31 -0.46 -12.30 -11.49
N GLY A 32 -1.60 -11.72 -11.10
CA GLY A 32 -1.72 -10.87 -9.92
C GLY A 32 -1.35 -11.61 -8.65
N ILE A 33 -1.87 -12.83 -8.45
CA ILE A 33 -1.55 -13.67 -7.29
C ILE A 33 -0.04 -13.96 -7.22
N LYS A 34 0.58 -14.34 -8.34
CA LYS A 34 2.03 -14.60 -8.41
C LYS A 34 2.85 -13.35 -8.05
N ALA A 35 2.48 -12.19 -8.62
CA ALA A 35 3.13 -10.92 -8.34
C ALA A 35 3.02 -10.53 -6.86
N THR A 36 1.83 -10.65 -6.25
CA THR A 36 1.65 -10.35 -4.82
C THR A 36 2.51 -11.24 -3.93
N ARG A 37 2.62 -12.54 -4.25
CA ARG A 37 3.47 -13.46 -3.48
C ARG A 37 4.95 -13.10 -3.59
N GLN A 38 5.41 -12.68 -4.76
CA GLN A 38 6.80 -12.22 -4.96
C GLN A 38 7.06 -10.94 -4.17
N MET A 39 6.17 -9.95 -4.29
CA MET A 39 6.27 -8.68 -3.55
C MET A 39 6.19 -8.88 -2.04
N GLY A 40 5.30 -9.76 -1.54
CA GLY A 40 5.18 -10.07 -0.12
C GLY A 40 6.44 -10.72 0.45
N LYS A 41 7.11 -11.60 -0.32
CA LYS A 41 8.42 -12.17 0.07
C LYS A 41 9.50 -11.11 0.14
N TRP A 42 9.57 -10.24 -0.86
CA TRP A 42 10.52 -9.12 -0.87
C TRP A 42 10.27 -8.18 0.32
N LEU A 43 9.02 -7.78 0.55
CA LEU A 43 8.65 -6.90 1.66
C LEU A 43 9.01 -7.53 3.01
N LYS A 44 8.81 -8.85 3.17
CA LYS A 44 9.25 -9.58 4.38
C LYS A 44 10.74 -9.43 4.63
N GLN A 45 11.55 -9.60 3.58
CA GLN A 45 13.01 -9.50 3.68
C GLN A 45 13.43 -8.06 4.04
N TRP A 46 12.82 -7.07 3.41
CA TRP A 46 13.02 -5.66 3.71
C TRP A 46 12.71 -5.32 5.18
N LEU A 47 11.50 -5.66 5.64
CA LEU A 47 11.05 -5.38 7.01
C LEU A 47 11.93 -6.09 8.06
N LYS A 48 12.39 -7.31 7.76
CA LYS A 48 13.32 -8.04 8.63
C LYS A 48 14.68 -7.34 8.73
N HIS A 49 15.22 -6.83 7.62
CA HIS A 49 16.49 -6.12 7.59
C HIS A 49 16.43 -4.82 8.39
N GLU A 50 15.36 -4.04 8.19
CA GLU A 50 15.16 -2.77 8.88
C GLU A 50 14.67 -2.91 10.34
N GLN A 51 14.35 -4.14 10.78
CA GLN A 51 13.75 -4.44 12.08
C GLN A 51 12.45 -3.66 12.32
N TYR A 52 11.61 -3.63 11.28
CA TYR A 52 10.43 -2.79 11.19
C TYR A 52 9.18 -3.64 10.96
N PRO A 53 8.49 -4.11 12.02
CA PRO A 53 7.20 -4.77 11.83
C PRO A 53 6.17 -3.76 11.30
N ILE A 54 5.08 -4.28 10.73
CA ILE A 54 3.89 -3.46 10.45
C ILE A 54 3.01 -3.52 11.69
N ASP A 55 2.55 -2.37 12.18
CA ASP A 55 1.67 -2.30 13.35
C ASP A 55 0.21 -2.36 12.93
N ARG A 56 -0.12 -1.79 11.77
CA ARG A 56 -1.49 -1.71 11.25
C ARG A 56 -1.54 -1.77 9.73
N ILE A 57 -2.58 -2.41 9.21
CA ILE A 57 -2.89 -2.45 7.79
C ILE A 57 -4.29 -1.86 7.59
N ILE A 58 -4.43 -0.87 6.71
CA ILE A 58 -5.74 -0.42 6.21
C ILE A 58 -5.89 -0.85 4.75
N CYS A 59 -7.03 -1.45 4.40
CA CYS A 59 -7.23 -2.03 3.09
C CYS A 59 -8.63 -1.75 2.54
N SER A 60 -8.73 -1.47 1.24
CA SER A 60 -10.04 -1.44 0.56
C SER A 60 -10.73 -2.80 0.64
N PRO A 61 -12.05 -2.84 0.91
CA PRO A 61 -12.81 -4.09 0.95
C PRO A 61 -13.07 -4.72 -0.42
N ALA A 62 -12.76 -4.03 -1.53
CA ALA A 62 -12.91 -4.59 -2.88
C ALA A 62 -12.11 -5.89 -3.03
N LEU A 63 -12.67 -6.88 -3.72
CA LEU A 63 -12.18 -8.26 -3.68
C LEU A 63 -10.70 -8.37 -4.07
N ARG A 64 -10.27 -7.67 -5.13
CA ARG A 64 -8.86 -7.59 -5.55
C ARG A 64 -7.91 -7.03 -4.49
N ALA A 65 -8.34 -6.02 -3.73
CA ALA A 65 -7.54 -5.42 -2.68
C ALA A 65 -7.48 -6.35 -1.46
N LYS A 66 -8.62 -6.90 -1.05
CA LYS A 66 -8.72 -7.90 0.03
C LYS A 66 -7.87 -9.14 -0.24
N GLN A 67 -7.94 -9.70 -1.45
CA GLN A 67 -7.09 -10.83 -1.84
C GLN A 67 -5.60 -10.47 -1.88
N THR A 68 -5.26 -9.24 -2.30
CA THR A 68 -3.88 -8.76 -2.25
C THR A 68 -3.40 -8.69 -0.78
N CYS A 69 -4.21 -8.10 0.10
CA CYS A 69 -3.92 -7.97 1.52
C CYS A 69 -3.70 -9.33 2.18
N HIS A 70 -4.62 -10.28 1.99
CA HIS A 70 -4.50 -11.62 2.57
C HIS A 70 -3.21 -12.33 2.13
N LEU A 71 -2.84 -12.23 0.83
CA LEU A 71 -1.58 -12.78 0.34
C LEU A 71 -0.34 -12.12 0.96
N VAL A 72 -0.38 -10.81 1.21
CA VAL A 72 0.70 -10.06 1.87
C VAL A 72 0.80 -10.45 3.35
N VAL A 73 -0.30 -10.42 4.09
CA VAL A 73 -0.37 -10.82 5.51
C VAL A 73 0.19 -12.23 5.71
N ASN A 74 -0.22 -13.18 4.87
CA ASN A 74 0.30 -14.54 4.89
C ASN A 74 1.81 -14.60 4.59
N ALA A 75 2.30 -13.84 3.60
CA ALA A 75 3.73 -13.81 3.29
C ALA A 75 4.56 -13.26 4.46
N LEU A 76 4.04 -12.24 5.15
CA LEU A 76 4.66 -11.60 6.30
C LEU A 76 4.52 -12.42 7.60
N ASN A 77 3.71 -13.48 7.62
CA ASN A 77 3.34 -14.25 8.83
C ASN A 77 2.69 -13.36 9.90
N MET A 78 1.82 -12.44 9.50
CA MET A 78 1.13 -11.53 10.42
C MET A 78 -0.27 -12.05 10.76
N PRO A 79 -0.80 -11.74 11.96
CA PRO A 79 -2.15 -12.11 12.31
C PRO A 79 -3.17 -11.25 11.53
N GLU A 80 -4.32 -11.81 11.16
CA GLU A 80 -5.32 -11.10 10.34
C GLU A 80 -6.00 -9.92 11.08
N ASN A 81 -5.97 -9.91 12.42
CA ASN A 81 -6.64 -8.90 13.24
C ASN A 81 -6.00 -7.50 13.19
N ILE A 82 -4.83 -7.34 12.58
CA ILE A 82 -4.20 -6.03 12.35
C ILE A 82 -4.76 -5.32 11.10
N VAL A 83 -5.61 -6.01 10.33
CA VAL A 83 -6.20 -5.49 9.10
C VAL A 83 -7.53 -4.81 9.40
N ASN A 84 -7.60 -3.54 9.06
CA ASN A 84 -8.80 -2.73 9.06
C ASN A 84 -9.29 -2.58 7.60
N PHE A 85 -10.52 -3.00 7.32
CA PHE A 85 -11.12 -2.84 5.99
C PHE A 85 -11.92 -1.54 5.93
N GLU A 86 -11.42 -0.57 5.17
CA GLU A 86 -11.99 0.78 5.10
C GLU A 86 -12.67 1.01 3.74
N PRO A 87 -14.00 1.12 3.69
CA PRO A 87 -14.74 1.33 2.45
C PRO A 87 -14.30 2.57 1.68
N GLU A 88 -13.92 3.63 2.38
CA GLU A 88 -13.46 4.91 1.82
C GLU A 88 -12.22 4.77 0.93
N ILE A 89 -11.41 3.71 1.10
CA ILE A 89 -10.24 3.46 0.24
C ILE A 89 -10.67 3.10 -1.20
N TYR A 90 -11.87 2.53 -1.39
CA TYR A 90 -12.37 2.17 -2.72
C TYR A 90 -12.79 3.42 -3.51
N GLY A 91 -11.98 3.80 -4.49
CA GLY A 91 -12.21 5.01 -5.28
C GLY A 91 -11.79 6.31 -4.59
N ALA A 92 -11.01 6.21 -3.50
CA ALA A 92 -10.51 7.35 -2.74
C ALA A 92 -9.75 8.38 -3.58
N SER A 93 -10.01 9.65 -3.31
CA SER A 93 -9.12 10.74 -3.67
C SER A 93 -7.89 10.79 -2.76
N CYS A 94 -6.90 11.62 -3.11
CA CYS A 94 -5.76 11.88 -2.23
C CYS A 94 -6.20 12.36 -0.83
N ASN A 95 -7.20 13.25 -0.76
CA ASN A 95 -7.68 13.84 0.49
C ASN A 95 -8.38 12.80 1.39
N ASP A 96 -9.14 11.87 0.80
CA ASP A 96 -9.77 10.79 1.57
C ASP A 96 -8.70 9.89 2.21
N LEU A 97 -7.63 9.58 1.46
CA LEU A 97 -6.51 8.79 1.97
C LEU A 97 -5.72 9.53 3.06
N ILE A 98 -5.56 10.86 2.93
CA ILE A 98 -4.95 11.72 3.96
C ILE A 98 -5.73 11.62 5.27
N ALA A 99 -7.06 11.75 5.22
CA ALA A 99 -7.91 11.65 6.41
C ALA A 99 -7.79 10.27 7.09
N LEU A 100 -7.77 9.20 6.28
CA LEU A 100 -7.56 7.85 6.80
C LEU A 100 -6.18 7.67 7.44
N ILE A 101 -5.13 8.24 6.87
CA ILE A 101 -3.79 8.19 7.47
C ILE A 101 -3.79 8.88 8.83
N GLU A 102 -4.35 10.09 8.93
CA GLU A 102 -4.43 10.83 10.20
C GLU A 102 -5.23 10.08 11.28
N GLN A 103 -6.27 9.36 10.87
CA GLN A 103 -7.05 8.51 11.77
C GLN A 103 -6.25 7.30 12.23
N TYR A 104 -5.64 6.58 11.30
CA TYR A 104 -5.06 5.26 11.54
C TYR A 104 -3.57 5.28 11.92
N SER A 105 -2.89 6.41 11.80
CA SER A 105 -1.48 6.56 12.20
C SER A 105 -1.26 6.80 13.70
N LYS A 106 -2.32 7.15 14.44
CA LYS A 106 -2.21 7.43 15.87
C LYS A 106 -1.76 6.18 16.64
N GLY A 107 -0.63 6.32 17.33
CA GLY A 107 -0.07 5.28 18.18
C GLY A 107 0.60 4.12 17.44
N VAL A 108 0.87 4.26 16.14
CA VAL A 108 1.59 3.26 15.35
C VAL A 108 2.88 3.84 14.78
N HIS A 109 3.89 2.99 14.65
CA HIS A 109 5.18 3.31 14.03
C HIS A 109 5.19 2.93 12.55
N SER A 110 4.37 1.97 12.13
CA SER A 110 4.39 1.42 10.78
C SER A 110 2.96 1.13 10.30
N LEU A 111 2.51 1.91 9.30
CA LEU A 111 1.20 1.78 8.68
C LEU A 111 1.35 1.28 7.24
N LEU A 112 0.59 0.26 6.85
CA LEU A 112 0.46 -0.18 5.46
C LEU A 112 -0.94 0.15 4.93
N ILE A 113 -1.01 0.85 3.80
CA ILE A 113 -2.25 1.08 3.06
C ILE A 113 -2.28 0.26 1.77
N ILE A 114 -3.36 -0.49 1.56
CA ILE A 114 -3.60 -1.30 0.35
C ILE A 114 -4.86 -0.81 -0.36
N GLY A 115 -4.68 -0.18 -1.52
CA GLY A 115 -5.76 0.53 -2.21
C GLY A 115 -5.62 0.62 -3.73
N HIS A 116 -6.12 1.72 -4.30
CA HIS A 116 -6.34 1.91 -5.73
C HIS A 116 -5.71 3.20 -6.27
N ASN A 117 -5.32 3.18 -7.54
CA ASN A 117 -4.99 4.39 -8.28
C ASN A 117 -6.29 5.01 -8.83
N PRO A 118 -6.34 6.33 -9.08
CA PRO A 118 -5.22 7.28 -9.01
C PRO A 118 -4.86 7.77 -7.60
N GLY A 119 -5.73 7.60 -6.60
CA GLY A 119 -5.55 8.14 -5.25
C GLY A 119 -4.20 7.81 -4.62
N LEU A 120 -3.74 6.56 -4.71
CA LEU A 120 -2.44 6.18 -4.14
C LEU A 120 -1.23 6.83 -4.82
N ASP A 121 -1.26 7.03 -6.15
CA ASP A 121 -0.16 7.70 -6.85
C ASP A 121 -0.11 9.19 -6.43
N GLN A 122 -1.27 9.83 -6.34
CA GLN A 122 -1.40 11.22 -5.89
C GLN A 122 -0.91 11.38 -4.45
N LEU A 123 -1.30 10.45 -3.57
CA LEU A 123 -0.84 10.40 -2.18
C LEU A 123 0.68 10.26 -2.09
N LEU A 124 1.27 9.36 -2.89
CA LEU A 124 2.72 9.19 -2.94
C LEU A 124 3.43 10.49 -3.38
N CYS A 125 2.93 11.15 -4.44
CA CYS A 125 3.48 12.42 -4.91
C CYS A 125 3.30 13.54 -3.85
N HIS A 126 2.19 13.54 -3.10
CA HIS A 126 1.89 14.52 -2.03
C HIS A 126 2.83 14.39 -0.82
N LEU A 127 3.03 13.18 -0.31
CA LEU A 127 3.80 12.96 0.93
C LEU A 127 5.33 13.03 0.74
N SER A 128 5.81 12.75 -0.47
CA SER A 128 7.25 12.62 -0.73
C SER A 128 7.95 13.99 -0.75
N GLN A 129 9.04 14.14 0.02
CA GLN A 129 9.92 15.31 -0.02
C GLN A 129 10.48 15.58 -1.43
N ASN A 130 10.84 14.51 -2.15
CA ASN A 130 11.33 14.55 -3.52
C ASN A 130 10.45 13.64 -4.36
N PRO A 131 9.28 14.10 -4.82
CA PRO A 131 8.35 13.26 -5.55
C PRO A 131 8.99 12.78 -6.87
N PRO A 132 8.68 11.55 -7.31
CA PRO A 132 9.07 11.10 -8.64
C PRO A 132 8.57 12.08 -9.72
N PRO A 133 9.26 12.22 -10.87
CA PRO A 133 8.89 13.18 -11.91
C PRO A 133 7.41 13.07 -12.34
N VAL A 134 6.74 14.22 -12.46
CA VAL A 134 5.27 14.33 -12.65
C VAL A 134 4.77 13.61 -13.91
N ASN A 135 5.59 13.50 -14.96
CA ASN A 135 5.25 12.78 -16.19
C ASN A 135 4.98 11.28 -15.95
N ASP A 136 5.42 10.74 -14.80
CA ASP A 136 5.18 9.38 -14.34
C ASP A 136 4.14 9.27 -13.20
N CYS A 137 3.61 10.38 -12.63
CA CYS A 137 2.65 10.34 -11.49
C CYS A 137 1.34 9.59 -11.82
N ALA A 138 1.04 9.21 -13.07
CA ALA A 138 -0.11 8.35 -13.39
C ALA A 138 0.20 6.83 -13.43
N LYS A 139 1.48 6.45 -13.24
CA LYS A 139 1.96 5.06 -13.37
C LYS A 139 3.05 4.68 -12.35
N LEU A 140 3.20 5.42 -11.26
CA LEU A 140 4.23 5.12 -10.25
C LEU A 140 3.98 3.75 -9.63
N LEU A 141 2.81 3.58 -9.03
CA LEU A 141 2.35 2.34 -8.44
C LEU A 141 1.66 1.48 -9.51
N THR A 142 2.43 0.65 -10.21
CA THR A 142 1.85 -0.43 -11.02
C THR A 142 1.15 -1.46 -10.11
N THR A 143 0.36 -2.39 -10.67
CA THR A 143 -0.33 -3.39 -9.85
C THR A 143 0.63 -4.18 -8.96
N ALA A 144 0.33 -4.32 -7.68
CA ALA A 144 1.19 -4.90 -6.63
C ALA A 144 2.48 -4.13 -6.31
N ALA A 145 2.70 -2.94 -6.89
CA ALA A 145 3.85 -2.12 -6.52
C ALA A 145 3.75 -1.63 -5.07
N VAL A 146 4.91 -1.47 -4.44
CA VAL A 146 5.07 -1.03 -3.07
C VAL A 146 5.96 0.22 -3.04
N ALA A 147 5.51 1.25 -2.35
CA ALA A 147 6.33 2.40 -1.95
C ALA A 147 6.52 2.43 -0.44
N ILE A 148 7.71 2.82 0.01
CA ILE A 148 8.07 2.92 1.43
C ILE A 148 8.53 4.35 1.71
N LEU A 149 7.76 5.05 2.53
CA LEU A 149 7.99 6.41 2.97
C LEU A 149 8.49 6.39 4.43
N ASP A 150 9.65 7.00 4.68
CA ASP A 150 10.29 7.07 5.99
C ASP A 150 10.14 8.49 6.56
N TYR A 151 9.63 8.58 7.80
CA TYR A 151 9.44 9.83 8.55
C TYR A 151 10.57 10.03 9.59
N GLY A 152 11.56 9.13 9.64
CA GLY A 152 12.62 9.17 10.63
C GLY A 152 12.04 9.06 12.04
N SER A 153 12.37 10.00 12.92
CA SER A 153 11.86 10.04 14.29
C SER A 153 10.52 10.78 14.44
N SER A 154 9.97 11.33 13.35
CA SER A 154 8.70 12.06 13.36
C SER A 154 7.53 11.10 13.21
N VAL A 155 6.44 11.31 13.95
CA VAL A 155 5.22 10.50 13.80
C VAL A 155 4.69 10.54 12.36
N ILE A 156 4.03 9.47 11.93
CA ILE A 156 3.38 9.43 10.61
C ILE A 156 2.30 10.52 10.56
N SER A 157 2.48 11.49 9.67
CA SER A 157 1.54 12.54 9.35
C SER A 157 1.14 12.46 7.87
N ALA A 158 0.05 13.13 7.50
CA ALA A 158 -0.37 13.25 6.10
C ALA A 158 -0.01 14.62 5.48
N ASN A 159 0.90 15.35 6.13
CA ASN A 159 1.37 16.65 5.64
C ASN A 159 2.17 16.50 4.33
N ALA A 160 2.06 17.50 3.48
CA ALA A 160 2.76 17.50 2.21
C ALA A 160 4.29 17.49 2.41
N HIS A 161 4.98 16.68 1.61
CA HIS A 161 6.44 16.67 1.51
C HIS A 161 7.19 16.42 2.83
N GLU A 162 6.63 15.66 3.77
CA GLU A 162 7.32 15.35 5.04
C GLU A 162 8.14 14.06 5.00
N ALA A 163 7.79 13.11 4.13
CA ALA A 163 8.41 11.79 4.16
C ALA A 163 9.46 11.59 3.07
N GLN A 164 10.53 10.87 3.41
CA GLN A 164 11.55 10.45 2.44
C GLN A 164 11.09 9.16 1.75
N LEU A 165 10.97 9.19 0.42
CA LEU A 165 10.76 7.97 -0.37
C LEU A 165 12.04 7.11 -0.35
N ARG A 166 12.00 6.00 0.39
CA ARG A 166 13.11 5.04 0.49
C ARG A 166 13.13 4.07 -0.68
N HIS A 167 11.95 3.55 -1.03
CA HIS A 167 11.79 2.55 -2.09
C HIS A 167 10.50 2.77 -2.85
N LEU A 168 10.56 2.51 -4.16
CA LEU A 168 9.40 2.30 -5.04
C LEU A 168 9.70 1.07 -5.91
N ILE A 169 9.17 -0.09 -5.51
CA ILE A 169 9.46 -1.37 -6.14
C ILE A 169 8.22 -1.92 -6.82
N ARG A 170 8.38 -2.37 -8.06
CA ARG A 170 7.32 -3.01 -8.86
C ARG A 170 7.64 -4.49 -9.04
N PRO A 171 6.63 -5.35 -9.26
CA PRO A 171 6.87 -6.78 -9.48
C PRO A 171 7.85 -7.11 -10.61
N ARG A 172 7.96 -6.26 -11.63
CA ARG A 172 8.89 -6.45 -12.76
C ARG A 172 10.36 -6.21 -12.41
N GLU A 173 10.63 -5.63 -11.25
CA GLU A 173 11.97 -5.29 -10.76
C GLU A 173 12.50 -6.37 -9.80
N LEU A 174 11.74 -7.46 -9.60
CA LEU A 174 12.05 -8.61 -8.74
C LEU A 174 12.18 -9.92 -9.50
#